data_AF-A0A5Q2TPG6-F1
#
_entry.id   AF-A0A5Q2TPG6-F1
#
_cell.length_a   1.000
_cell.length_b   1.000
_cell.length_c   1.000
_cell.angle_alpha   90.00
_cell.angle_beta   90.00
_cell.angle_gamma   90.00
#
_symmetry.space_group_name_H-M   'P 1'
#
loop_
_entity.id
_entity.type
_entity.pdbx_description
1 polymer ?
#
loop_
_entity_poly.entity_id
_entity_poly.type
_entity_poly.pdbx_seq_one_letter_code
_entity_poly.pdbx_strand_id
1 'polypeptide(L)'
;MGYFFSFVLSVVLTTLSYFLGSQLIMNDIAIWQSVVIGFSVVSLGALTESLGAPIWLIVLVPIPIGMLLLYLFLNKPLHIWLLTYITVLALYTVIHVIMSYFFRFHSLIPAWRLS
;
A
#
# COMPACT_ATOMS: atom_id res chain seq x y z
N MET A 1 10.65 -13.07 -11.35
CA MET A 1 10.55 -13.46 -9.92
C MET A 1 9.32 -14.33 -9.74
N GLY A 2 9.33 -15.28 -8.80
CA GLY A 2 8.13 -16.06 -8.51
C GLY A 2 7.02 -15.19 -7.91
N TYR A 3 5.77 -15.50 -8.24
CA TYR A 3 4.56 -14.81 -7.74
C TYR A 3 4.62 -14.53 -6.22
N PHE A 4 4.98 -15.56 -5.44
CA PHE A 4 5.07 -15.47 -3.99
C PHE A 4 6.08 -14.41 -3.52
N PHE A 5 7.25 -14.33 -4.17
CA PHE A 5 8.27 -13.35 -3.81
C PHE A 5 7.78 -11.91 -4.11
N SER A 6 7.18 -11.70 -5.28
CA SER A 6 6.64 -10.39 -5.67
C SER A 6 5.51 -9.94 -4.74
N PHE A 7 4.63 -10.87 -4.32
CA PHE A 7 3.59 -10.61 -3.35
C PHE A 7 4.18 -10.18 -1.99
N VAL A 8 5.09 -10.98 -1.43
CA VAL A 8 5.73 -10.68 -0.13
C VAL A 8 6.46 -9.34 -0.17
N LEU A 9 7.23 -9.08 -1.24
CA LEU A 9 7.92 -7.81 -1.42
C LEU A 9 6.94 -6.64 -1.45
N SER A 10 5.82 -6.77 -2.16
CA SER A 10 4.78 -5.73 -2.23
C SER A 10 4.16 -5.44 -0.86
N VAL A 11 3.89 -6.48 -0.07
CA VAL A 11 3.40 -6.35 1.32
C VAL A 11 4.42 -5.57 2.15
N VAL A 12 5.71 -5.91 2.06
CA VAL A 12 6.78 -5.24 2.81
C VAL A 12 6.91 -3.77 2.42
N LEU A 13 6.96 -3.46 1.12
CA LEU A 13 7.09 -2.08 0.64
C LEU A 13 5.87 -1.23 1.02
N THR A 14 4.67 -1.79 0.93
CA THR A 14 3.43 -1.11 1.34
C THR A 14 3.44 -0.88 2.86
N THR A 15 3.78 -1.89 3.65
CA THR A 15 3.92 -1.78 5.11
C THR A 15 4.89 -0.68 5.51
N LEU A 16 6.06 -0.62 4.87
CA LEU A 16 7.08 0.41 5.11
C LEU A 16 6.56 1.81 4.78
N SER A 17 5.80 1.95 3.69
CA SER A 17 5.21 3.23 3.29
C SER A 17 4.23 3.76 4.36
N TYR A 18 3.36 2.90 4.87
CA TYR A 18 2.42 3.25 5.94
C TYR A 18 3.13 3.56 7.25
N PHE A 19 4.09 2.72 7.64
CA PHE A 19 4.86 2.92 8.86
C PHE A 19 5.63 4.23 8.82
N LEU A 20 6.50 4.43 7.82
CA LEU A 20 7.31 5.64 7.71
C LEU A 20 6.45 6.90 7.53
N GLY A 21 5.37 6.83 6.75
CA GLY A 21 4.49 7.98 6.54
C GLY A 21 3.76 8.42 7.80
N SER A 22 3.38 7.47 8.66
CA SER A 22 2.82 7.78 9.97
C SER A 22 3.85 8.43 10.91
N GLN A 23 5.07 7.87 10.96
CA GLN A 23 6.16 8.31 11.83
C GLN A 23 6.65 9.72 11.47
N LEU A 24 6.71 10.05 10.17
CA LEU A 24 7.11 11.39 9.71
C LEU A 24 6.17 12.51 10.14
N ILE A 25 4.88 12.19 10.38
CA ILE A 25 3.90 13.16 10.90
C ILE A 25 3.79 13.06 12.43
N MET A 26 4.71 12.34 13.09
CA MET A 26 4.72 12.08 14.54
C MET A 26 3.40 11.45 15.02
N ASN A 27 2.74 10.67 14.16
CA ASN A 27 1.53 9.96 14.51
C ASN A 27 1.80 8.46 14.46
N ASP A 28 1.88 7.86 15.63
CA ASP A 28 2.42 6.52 15.77
C ASP A 28 1.37 5.44 15.54
N ILE A 29 1.20 4.99 14.28
CA ILE A 29 0.67 3.63 14.10
C ILE A 29 1.76 2.64 14.47
N ALA A 30 1.40 1.62 15.24
CA ALA A 30 2.33 0.56 15.60
C ALA A 30 2.74 -0.23 14.35
N ILE A 31 3.95 -0.81 14.36
CA ILE A 31 4.46 -1.60 13.23
C ILE A 31 3.54 -2.77 12.86
N TRP A 32 2.86 -3.38 13.83
CA TRP A 32 1.91 -4.45 13.55
C TRP A 32 0.66 -3.92 12.80
N GLN A 33 0.23 -2.68 13.08
CA GLN A 33 -0.90 -2.05 12.38
C GLN A 33 -0.53 -1.76 10.93
N SER A 34 0.68 -1.27 10.66
CA SER A 34 1.15 -1.04 9.30
C SER A 34 1.30 -2.35 8.52
N VAL A 35 1.72 -3.45 9.17
CA VAL A 35 1.73 -4.80 8.57
C VAL A 35 0.32 -5.24 8.18
N VAL A 36 -0.66 -5.05 9.07
CA VAL A 36 -2.07 -5.38 8.78
C VAL A 36 -2.59 -4.57 7.60
N ILE A 37 -2.28 -3.26 7.54
CA ILE A 37 -2.66 -2.42 6.39
C ILE A 37 -2.00 -2.96 5.11
N GLY A 38 -0.68 -3.14 5.11
CA GLY A 38 0.07 -3.57 3.94
C GLY A 38 -0.41 -4.91 3.40
N PHE A 39 -0.63 -5.89 4.29
CA PHE A 39 -1.16 -7.19 3.91
C PHE A 39 -2.57 -7.09 3.33
N SER A 40 -3.46 -6.31 3.95
CA SER A 40 -4.85 -6.16 3.50
C SER A 40 -4.94 -5.51 2.13
N VAL A 41 -4.21 -4.40 1.93
CA VAL A 41 -4.17 -3.64 0.67
C VAL A 41 -3.65 -4.51 -0.48
N VAL A 42 -2.52 -5.19 -0.27
CA VAL A 42 -1.90 -6.03 -1.33
C VAL A 42 -2.72 -7.29 -1.61
N SER A 43 -3.25 -7.95 -0.57
CA SER A 43 -4.10 -9.14 -0.75
C SER A 43 -5.38 -8.80 -1.50
N LEU A 44 -6.02 -7.67 -1.21
CA LEU A 44 -7.23 -7.27 -1.92
C LEU A 44 -6.95 -6.86 -3.36
N GLY A 45 -5.80 -6.22 -3.63
CA GLY A 45 -5.34 -6.00 -5.00
C GLY A 45 -5.16 -7.32 -5.75
N ALA A 46 -4.43 -8.27 -5.17
CA ALA A 46 -4.17 -9.57 -5.77
C ALA A 46 -5.44 -10.41 -5.97
N LEU A 47 -6.38 -10.37 -5.02
CA LEU A 47 -7.68 -11.03 -5.14
C LEU A 47 -8.54 -10.38 -6.23
N THR A 48 -8.56 -9.05 -6.30
CA THR A 48 -9.31 -8.31 -7.33
C THR A 48 -8.77 -8.66 -8.72
N GLU A 49 -7.45 -8.77 -8.85
CA GLU A 49 -6.81 -9.21 -10.08
C GLU A 49 -7.15 -10.68 -10.42
N SER A 50 -7.08 -11.59 -9.46
CA SER A 50 -7.34 -13.02 -9.72
C SER A 50 -8.78 -13.30 -10.14
N LEU A 51 -9.71 -12.40 -9.79
CA LEU A 51 -11.09 -12.40 -10.26
C LEU A 51 -11.26 -11.86 -11.70
N GLY A 52 -10.18 -11.47 -12.37
CA GLY A 52 -10.20 -10.95 -13.74
C GLY A 52 -10.74 -9.52 -13.86
N ALA A 53 -10.66 -8.73 -12.78
CA ALA A 53 -11.14 -7.36 -12.77
C ALA A 53 -10.34 -6.46 -13.74
N PRO A 54 -10.95 -5.39 -14.27
CA PRO A 54 -10.23 -4.41 -15.07
C PRO A 54 -9.19 -3.65 -14.23
N ILE A 55 -8.11 -3.21 -14.86
CA ILE A 55 -6.95 -2.56 -14.21
C ILE A 55 -7.36 -1.42 -13.26
N TRP A 56 -8.31 -0.58 -13.66
CA TRP A 56 -8.76 0.54 -12.82
C TRP A 56 -9.36 0.08 -11.49
N LEU A 57 -10.03 -1.09 -11.46
CA LEU A 57 -10.65 -1.63 -10.26
C LEU A 57 -9.60 -2.28 -9.34
N ILE A 58 -8.61 -2.95 -9.92
CA ILE A 58 -7.45 -3.50 -9.18
C ILE A 58 -6.72 -2.38 -8.44
N VAL A 59 -6.63 -1.20 -9.06
CA VAL A 59 -6.03 -0.01 -8.45
C VAL A 59 -6.97 0.66 -7.44
N LEU A 60 -8.25 0.74 -7.75
CA LEU A 60 -9.22 1.47 -6.93
C LEU A 60 -9.55 0.73 -5.64
N VAL A 61 -9.71 -0.60 -5.66
CA VAL A 61 -10.15 -1.39 -4.49
C VAL A 61 -9.21 -1.24 -3.28
N PRO A 62 -7.88 -1.33 -3.41
CA PRO A 62 -6.99 -1.19 -2.26
C PRO A 62 -7.00 0.19 -1.59
N ILE A 63 -7.42 1.25 -2.32
CA ILE A 63 -7.43 2.63 -1.83
C ILE A 63 -8.39 2.81 -0.64
N PRO A 64 -9.72 2.54 -0.76
CA PRO A 64 -10.64 2.62 0.38
C PRO A 64 -10.22 1.77 1.58
N ILE A 65 -9.68 0.58 1.37
CA ILE A 65 -9.23 -0.28 2.47
C ILE A 65 -8.05 0.35 3.22
N GLY A 66 -7.03 0.82 2.48
CA GLY A 66 -5.89 1.50 3.08
C GLY A 66 -6.29 2.77 3.84
N MET A 67 -7.17 3.56 3.24
CA MET A 67 -7.74 4.77 3.85
C MET A 67 -8.51 4.46 5.14
N LEU A 68 -9.39 3.46 5.11
CA LEU A 68 -10.23 3.06 6.23
C LEU A 68 -9.39 2.50 7.38
N LEU A 69 -8.47 1.56 7.10
CA LEU A 69 -7.62 0.97 8.13
C LEU A 69 -6.69 2.01 8.76
N LEU A 70 -6.12 2.91 7.95
CA LEU A 70 -5.34 4.03 8.48
C LEU A 70 -6.19 4.92 9.38
N TYR A 71 -7.44 5.24 8.99
CA TYR A 71 -8.34 6.04 9.82
C TYR A 71 -8.60 5.38 11.17
N LEU A 72 -8.94 4.09 11.15
CA LEU A 72 -9.24 3.30 12.35
C LEU A 72 -8.03 3.16 13.29
N PHE A 73 -6.84 2.91 12.74
CA PHE A 73 -5.64 2.72 13.56
C PHE A 73 -5.03 4.02 14.07
N LEU A 74 -5.08 5.09 13.26
CA LEU A 74 -4.54 6.39 13.65
C LEU A 74 -5.37 7.01 14.77
N ASN A 75 -6.71 6.88 14.70
CA ASN A 75 -7.65 7.43 15.69
C ASN A 75 -7.39 8.92 16.01
N LYS A 76 -7.19 9.72 14.96
CA LYS A 76 -6.91 11.16 15.01
C LYS A 76 -7.96 11.96 14.23
N PRO A 77 -8.03 13.30 14.42
CA PRO A 77 -8.85 14.17 13.60
C PRO A 77 -8.63 14.00 12.10
N LEU A 78 -9.68 14.25 11.31
CA LEU A 78 -9.68 14.05 9.85
C LEU A 78 -8.54 14.76 9.12
N HIS A 79 -8.16 15.97 9.55
CA HIS A 79 -7.07 16.71 8.91
C HIS A 79 -5.70 16.03 9.12
N ILE A 80 -5.46 15.46 10.30
CA ILE A 80 -4.22 14.70 10.58
C ILE A 80 -4.22 13.42 9.76
N TRP A 81 -5.33 12.69 9.75
CA TRP A 81 -5.48 11.49 8.94
C TRP A 81 -5.24 11.76 7.46
N LEU A 82 -5.83 12.83 6.91
CA LEU A 82 -5.66 13.20 5.50
C LEU A 82 -4.19 13.53 5.20
N LEU A 83 -3.55 14.30 6.07
CA LEU A 83 -2.13 14.65 5.93
C LEU A 83 -1.27 13.38 5.95
N THR A 84 -1.46 12.51 6.94
CA THR A 84 -0.75 11.22 7.05
C THR A 84 -0.99 10.37 5.81
N TYR A 85 -2.23 10.28 5.30
CA TYR A 85 -2.55 9.53 4.10
C TYR A 85 -1.81 10.06 2.87
N ILE A 86 -1.78 11.38 2.67
CA ILE A 86 -1.05 12.01 1.56
C ILE A 86 0.46 11.73 1.69
N THR A 87 1.02 11.82 2.90
CA THR A 87 2.43 11.48 3.16
C THR A 87 2.73 10.02 2.85
N VAL A 88 1.87 9.10 3.29
CA VAL A 88 1.98 7.67 2.96
C VAL A 88 1.91 7.45 1.46
N LEU A 89 0.98 8.10 0.75
CA LEU A 89 0.84 7.97 -0.70
C LEU A 89 2.09 8.48 -1.44
N ALA A 90 2.66 9.60 -1.00
CA ALA A 90 3.91 10.13 -1.55
C ALA A 90 5.07 9.15 -1.35
N LEU A 91 5.25 8.63 -0.13
CA LEU A 91 6.28 7.63 0.17
C LEU A 91 6.07 6.33 -0.60
N TYR A 92 4.83 5.84 -0.63
CA TYR A 92 4.44 4.67 -1.41
C TYR A 92 4.88 4.83 -2.85
N THR A 93 4.55 5.96 -3.46
CA THR A 93 4.92 6.27 -4.84
C THR A 93 6.45 6.25 -4.98
N VAL A 94 7.18 7.03 -4.17
CA VAL A 94 8.66 7.09 -4.25
C VAL A 94 9.30 5.71 -4.10
N ILE A 95 8.90 4.94 -3.09
CA ILE A 95 9.42 3.60 -2.83
C ILE A 95 9.14 2.68 -4.02
N HIS A 96 7.91 2.69 -4.55
CA HIS A 96 7.54 1.82 -5.66
C HIS A 96 8.17 2.26 -6.98
N VAL A 97 8.42 3.56 -7.22
CA VAL A 97 9.20 4.04 -8.37
C VAL A 97 10.61 3.46 -8.34
N ILE A 98 11.30 3.64 -7.22
CA ILE A 98 12.68 3.20 -7.05
C ILE A 98 12.75 1.68 -7.20
N MET A 99 11.84 0.95 -6.56
CA MET A 99 11.83 -0.51 -6.65
C MET A 99 11.45 -1.00 -8.05
N SER A 100 10.57 -0.29 -8.77
CA SER A 100 10.26 -0.63 -10.17
C SER A 100 11.48 -0.53 -11.08
N TYR A 101 12.36 0.44 -10.83
CA TYR A 101 13.63 0.57 -11.54
C TYR A 101 14.56 -0.63 -11.28
N PHE A 102 14.74 -1.03 -10.02
CA PHE A 102 15.64 -2.14 -9.66
C PHE A 102 15.10 -3.52 -10.06
N PHE A 103 13.80 -3.75 -9.94
CA PHE A 103 13.18 -5.05 -10.13
C PHE A 103 12.43 -5.20 -11.48
N ARG A 104 12.48 -4.19 -12.36
CA ARG A 104 11.80 -4.15 -13.68
C ARG A 104 10.29 -4.39 -13.60
N PHE A 105 9.64 -3.82 -12.59
CA PHE A 105 8.18 -3.89 -12.48
C PHE A 105 7.52 -2.98 -13.54
N HIS A 106 6.43 -3.46 -14.15
CA HIS A 106 5.75 -2.76 -15.26
C HIS A 106 4.78 -1.66 -14.81
N SER A 107 4.56 -1.44 -13.52
CA SER A 107 3.63 -0.40 -13.06
C SER A 107 3.97 0.14 -11.66
N LEU A 108 3.82 1.45 -11.53
CA LEU A 108 4.04 2.30 -10.35
C LEU A 108 2.88 2.32 -9.34
N ILE A 109 1.81 1.63 -9.69
CA ILE A 109 0.49 1.62 -9.03
C ILE A 109 0.01 0.16 -9.17
N PRO A 110 -0.69 -0.47 -8.21
CA PRO A 110 -0.91 -1.92 -8.18
C PRO A 110 -1.78 -2.39 -9.35
N ALA A 111 -1.11 -2.56 -10.48
CA ALA A 111 -1.45 -3.36 -11.62
C ALA A 111 -0.24 -4.27 -11.78
N TRP A 112 0.06 -5.00 -10.70
CA TRP A 112 0.85 -6.20 -10.82
C TRP A 112 0.08 -7.03 -11.83
N ARG A 113 0.65 -7.36 -12.99
CA ARG A 113 0.22 -8.56 -13.67
C ARG A 113 0.86 -9.68 -12.88
N LEU A 114 0.09 -10.29 -12.00
CA LEU A 114 0.43 -11.49 -11.26
C LEU A 114 0.36 -12.76 -12.14
N SER A 115 0.23 -12.61 -13.47
CA SER A 115 0.35 -13.65 -14.49
C SER A 115 1.29 -13.24 -15.62
#